data_AF-A0A2J7TFZ8-F1
#
_entry.id   AF-A0A2J7TFZ8-F1
#
_cell.length_a   1.000
_cell.length_b   1.000
_cell.length_c   1.000
_cell.angle_alpha   90.00
_cell.angle_beta   90.00
_cell.angle_gamma   90.00
#
_symmetry.space_group_name_H-M   'P 1'
#
loop_
_entity.id
_entity.type
_entity.pdbx_description
1 polymer ?
#
loop_
_entity_poly.entity_id
_entity_poly.type
_entity_poly.pdbx_seq_one_letter_code
_entity_poly.pdbx_strand_id
1 'polypeptide(L)'
;MIKLEALNLIISGNDRDDLLYEWYLNERAVNPDTIRPADFNKIERAPASGPKVDKYEGEILKAVMRIAKSRVGAVILGAAMRLPEPLYILPIGARDAVMMGGYMSSCLADEAHVSKTDPDDKLPPVKINPRDPSSCKPLKAGGTEIDPQNELDSSLVHEMAHAVRPKTSELWKKVPTGDPWLDFEEFFATIVQNMFKSERGDLVLRGGHDESILSKELATSAGFMKDLRLHERIEKLYRAEPLAQKLGRLKGIKFNPFGLATGQKYGLELI
;
A
#
# COMPACT_ATOMS: atom_id res chain seq x y z
N MET A 1 -9.40 -15.03 11.87
CA MET A 1 -8.61 -13.83 12.21
C MET A 1 -7.25 -14.26 12.75
N ILE A 2 -6.17 -13.72 12.19
CA ILE A 2 -4.79 -14.01 12.58
C ILE A 2 -4.19 -12.76 13.25
N LYS A 3 -3.71 -12.92 14.49
CA LYS A 3 -3.01 -11.84 15.22
C LYS A 3 -1.51 -12.09 15.20
N LEU A 4 -0.76 -11.11 14.70
CA LEU A 4 0.71 -11.12 14.70
C LEU A 4 1.18 -10.08 15.73
N GLU A 5 1.04 -10.42 17.01
CA GLU A 5 1.27 -9.49 18.13
C GLU A 5 2.66 -8.85 18.08
N ALA A 6 3.69 -9.64 17.74
CA ALA A 6 5.06 -9.15 17.61
C ALA A 6 5.25 -8.09 16.50
N LEU A 7 4.33 -8.04 15.53
CA LEU A 7 4.35 -7.04 14.44
C LEU A 7 3.33 -5.92 14.64
N ASN A 8 2.51 -6.00 15.70
CA ASN A 8 1.37 -5.12 15.91
C ASN A 8 0.41 -5.13 14.70
N LEU A 9 0.12 -6.33 14.17
CA LEU A 9 -0.74 -6.53 12.98
C LEU A 9 -1.89 -7.48 13.27
N ILE A 10 -3.04 -7.20 12.65
CA ILE A 10 -4.21 -8.08 12.64
C ILE A 10 -4.63 -8.31 11.19
N ILE A 11 -4.69 -9.57 10.78
CA ILE A 11 -5.22 -9.99 9.48
C ILE A 11 -6.62 -10.56 9.73
N SER A 12 -7.62 -9.99 9.08
CA SER A 12 -8.99 -10.45 9.19
C SER A 12 -9.59 -10.57 7.79
N GLY A 13 -9.97 -11.80 7.41
CA GLY A 13 -10.70 -12.04 6.16
C GLY A 13 -12.20 -11.74 6.26
N ASN A 14 -12.62 -11.12 7.36
CA ASN A 14 -13.98 -10.65 7.57
C ASN A 14 -14.10 -9.24 6.98
N ASP A 15 -14.89 -9.11 5.92
CA ASP A 15 -15.25 -7.87 5.20
C ASP A 15 -16.56 -7.24 5.74
N ARG A 16 -16.99 -7.61 6.96
CA ARG A 16 -18.35 -7.39 7.50
C ARG A 16 -18.90 -5.96 7.54
N ASP A 17 -18.14 -4.96 7.11
CA ASP A 17 -18.67 -3.70 6.56
C ASP A 17 -19.81 -3.95 5.55
N ASP A 18 -19.73 -5.03 4.76
CA ASP A 18 -20.65 -5.33 3.66
C ASP A 18 -22.01 -5.92 4.08
N LEU A 19 -22.05 -6.80 5.10
CA LEU A 19 -23.31 -7.46 5.48
C LEU A 19 -24.35 -6.47 6.02
N LEU A 20 -23.91 -5.39 6.68
CA LEU A 20 -24.82 -4.36 7.18
C LEU A 20 -25.13 -3.29 6.15
N TYR A 21 -24.22 -3.01 5.21
CA TYR A 21 -24.52 -2.12 4.09
C TYR A 21 -25.48 -2.78 3.10
N GLU A 22 -25.27 -4.06 2.75
CA GLU A 22 -26.22 -4.84 1.96
C GLU A 22 -27.56 -5.04 2.68
N TRP A 23 -27.55 -5.35 3.99
CA TRP A 23 -28.78 -5.37 4.79
C TRP A 23 -29.48 -4.02 4.76
N TYR A 24 -28.76 -2.91 4.97
CA TYR A 24 -29.31 -1.55 4.91
C TYR A 24 -29.90 -1.24 3.53
N LEU A 25 -29.20 -1.60 2.44
CA LEU A 25 -29.70 -1.40 1.08
C LEU A 25 -30.96 -2.23 0.81
N ASN A 26 -30.98 -3.49 1.25
CA ASN A 26 -32.13 -4.39 1.11
C ASN A 26 -33.33 -3.95 1.96
N GLU A 27 -33.11 -3.57 3.22
CA GLU A 27 -34.14 -3.01 4.10
C GLU A 27 -34.63 -1.66 3.59
N ARG A 28 -33.76 -0.79 3.06
CA ARG A 28 -34.19 0.49 2.49
C ARG A 28 -35.01 0.33 1.22
N ALA A 29 -34.75 -0.72 0.43
CA ALA A 29 -35.55 -1.06 -0.75
C ALA A 29 -36.97 -1.49 -0.37
N VAL A 30 -37.16 -2.06 0.83
CA VAL A 30 -38.46 -2.48 1.37
C VAL A 30 -39.11 -1.39 2.24
N ASN A 31 -38.29 -0.61 2.94
CA ASN A 31 -38.66 0.44 3.88
C ASN A 31 -37.75 1.67 3.69
N PRO A 32 -38.18 2.67 2.89
CA PRO A 32 -37.38 3.86 2.56
C PRO A 32 -36.91 4.69 3.78
N ASP A 33 -37.59 4.56 4.92
CA ASP A 33 -37.29 5.27 6.17
C ASP A 33 -36.24 4.56 7.03
N THR A 34 -35.72 3.42 6.57
CA THR A 34 -34.61 2.73 7.23
C THR A 34 -33.43 3.68 7.39
N ILE A 35 -33.09 3.97 8.64
CA ILE A 35 -32.00 4.89 8.99
C ILE A 35 -30.69 4.14 8.82
N ARG A 36 -29.77 4.72 8.03
CA ARG A 36 -28.41 4.22 7.89
C ARG A 36 -27.81 4.11 9.30
N PRO A 37 -27.32 2.92 9.74
CA PRO A 37 -26.65 2.78 11.02
C PRO A 37 -25.60 3.87 11.20
N ALA A 38 -25.64 4.57 12.34
CA ALA A 38 -24.73 5.68 12.62
C ALA A 38 -23.28 5.21 12.87
N ASP A 39 -23.12 3.93 13.19
CA ASP A 39 -21.88 3.32 13.66
C ASP A 39 -21.90 1.84 13.27
N PHE A 40 -21.35 1.52 12.10
CA PHE A 40 -21.21 0.15 11.60
C PHE A 40 -20.16 -0.65 12.39
N ASN A 41 -19.36 0.03 13.22
CA ASN A 41 -18.20 -0.52 13.91
C ASN A 41 -18.56 -1.13 15.26
N LYS A 42 -19.72 -0.79 15.85
CA LYS A 42 -20.26 -1.47 17.05
C LYS A 42 -20.71 -2.92 16.82
N ILE A 43 -20.84 -3.36 15.58
CA ILE A 43 -21.29 -4.72 15.21
C ILE A 43 -20.15 -5.55 14.60
N GLU A 44 -18.98 -4.94 14.38
CA GLU A 44 -17.76 -5.69 14.17
C GLU A 44 -17.39 -6.47 15.44
N ARG A 45 -16.73 -7.63 15.27
CA ARG A 45 -16.22 -8.56 16.32
C ARG A 45 -17.08 -9.79 16.65
N ALA A 46 -17.97 -10.21 15.77
CA ALA A 46 -18.23 -11.65 15.65
C ALA A 46 -17.30 -12.21 14.57
N PRO A 47 -16.34 -13.10 14.89
CA PRO A 47 -15.46 -13.68 13.89
C PRO A 47 -16.32 -14.44 12.87
N ALA A 48 -16.35 -13.98 11.62
CA ALA A 48 -16.79 -14.81 10.52
C ALA A 48 -15.74 -15.91 10.33
N SER A 49 -16.20 -17.13 10.08
CA SER A 49 -15.36 -18.30 9.84
C SER A 49 -15.84 -19.00 8.59
N GLY A 50 -14.91 -19.51 7.77
CA GLY A 50 -15.25 -20.31 6.61
C GLY A 50 -14.13 -20.34 5.58
N PRO A 51 -14.23 -21.23 4.56
CA PRO A 51 -13.12 -21.49 3.65
C PRO A 51 -12.58 -20.27 2.91
N LYS A 52 -13.45 -19.30 2.59
CA LYS A 52 -13.04 -18.04 1.94
C LYS A 52 -12.23 -17.14 2.89
N VAL A 53 -12.68 -17.00 4.13
CA VAL A 53 -11.99 -16.23 5.18
C VAL A 53 -10.61 -16.85 5.45
N ASP A 54 -10.57 -18.18 5.65
CA ASP A 54 -9.34 -18.90 5.94
C ASP A 54 -8.33 -18.81 4.76
N LYS A 55 -8.84 -18.89 3.52
CA LYS A 55 -8.03 -18.71 2.31
C LYS A 55 -7.41 -17.31 2.26
N TYR A 56 -8.23 -16.27 2.44
CA TYR A 56 -7.76 -14.88 2.47
C TYR A 56 -6.67 -14.69 3.53
N GLU A 57 -6.98 -15.06 4.78
CA GLU A 57 -6.05 -14.86 5.90
C GLU A 57 -4.74 -15.62 5.70
N GLY A 58 -4.81 -16.84 5.14
CA GLY A 58 -3.65 -17.62 4.78
C GLY A 58 -2.80 -17.00 3.67
N GLU A 59 -3.42 -16.40 2.64
CA GLU A 59 -2.72 -15.73 1.55
C GLU A 59 -2.02 -14.45 2.01
N ILE A 60 -2.71 -13.61 2.80
CA ILE A 60 -2.12 -12.40 3.39
C ILE A 60 -1.02 -12.75 4.38
N LEU A 61 -1.21 -13.76 5.23
CA LEU A 61 -0.15 -14.20 6.16
C LEU A 61 1.11 -14.60 5.40
N LYS A 62 0.98 -15.40 4.33
CA LYS A 62 2.11 -15.79 3.48
C LYS A 62 2.80 -14.57 2.87
N ALA A 63 2.04 -13.55 2.43
CA ALA A 63 2.58 -12.30 1.92
C ALA A 63 3.38 -11.55 2.98
N VAL A 64 2.82 -11.35 4.17
CA VAL A 64 3.52 -10.70 5.30
C VAL A 64 4.82 -11.45 5.64
N MET A 65 4.79 -12.78 5.66
CA MET A 65 5.99 -13.59 5.93
C MET A 65 7.06 -13.48 4.83
N ARG A 66 6.69 -13.29 3.56
CA ARG A 66 7.65 -13.01 2.47
C ARG A 66 8.21 -11.61 2.57
N ILE A 67 7.35 -10.62 2.83
CA ILE A 67 7.75 -9.22 3.04
C ILE A 67 8.76 -9.12 4.20
N ALA A 68 8.54 -9.86 5.29
CA ALA A 68 9.44 -9.88 6.44
C ALA A 68 10.86 -10.37 6.15
N LYS A 69 11.07 -11.13 5.05
CA LYS A 69 12.40 -11.59 4.63
C LYS A 69 13.21 -10.52 3.89
N SER A 70 12.54 -9.50 3.35
CA SER A 70 13.17 -8.35 2.70
C SER A 70 13.60 -7.32 3.74
N ARG A 71 14.72 -6.62 3.51
CA ARG A 71 15.18 -5.54 4.39
C ARG A 71 14.25 -4.33 4.30
N VAL A 72 13.73 -4.02 3.10
CA VAL A 72 12.71 -2.96 2.93
C VAL A 72 11.45 -3.34 3.71
N GLY A 73 10.94 -4.55 3.50
CA GLY A 73 9.75 -5.05 4.19
C GLY A 73 9.89 -5.06 5.71
N ALA A 74 11.05 -5.50 6.23
CA ALA A 74 11.36 -5.46 7.65
C ALA A 74 11.34 -4.03 8.23
N VAL A 75 11.79 -3.02 7.48
CA VAL A 75 11.71 -1.61 7.91
C VAL A 75 10.25 -1.13 8.00
N ILE A 76 9.40 -1.51 7.04
CA ILE A 76 7.97 -1.17 7.05
C ILE A 76 7.24 -1.87 8.20
N LEU A 77 7.44 -3.18 8.38
CA LEU A 77 6.87 -3.94 9.49
C LEU A 77 7.36 -3.42 10.85
N GLY A 78 8.64 -3.04 10.95
CA GLY A 78 9.19 -2.41 12.15
C GLY A 78 8.63 -1.01 12.43
N ALA A 79 8.04 -0.33 11.43
CA ALA A 79 7.28 0.90 11.62
C ALA A 79 5.86 0.61 12.15
N ALA A 80 5.20 -0.45 11.65
CA ALA A 80 3.90 -0.90 12.15
C ALA A 80 3.92 -1.25 13.65
N MET A 81 5.02 -1.87 14.12
CA MET A 81 5.26 -2.16 15.54
C MET A 81 5.25 -0.93 16.46
N ARG A 82 5.39 0.28 15.92
CA ARG A 82 5.44 1.55 16.68
C ARG A 82 4.13 2.31 16.64
N LEU A 83 3.12 1.77 15.96
CA LEU A 83 1.81 2.37 15.91
C LEU A 83 1.13 2.26 17.29
N PRO A 84 0.26 3.22 17.65
CA PRO A 84 -0.42 3.22 18.95
C PRO A 84 -1.43 2.08 19.10
N GLU A 85 -1.87 1.48 18.00
CA GLU A 85 -2.84 0.39 17.93
C GLU A 85 -2.42 -0.59 16.84
N PRO A 86 -2.95 -1.84 16.83
CA PRO A 86 -2.68 -2.79 15.77
C PRO A 86 -3.13 -2.27 14.40
N LEU A 87 -2.28 -2.43 13.39
CA LEU A 87 -2.66 -2.15 12.01
C LEU A 87 -3.44 -3.34 11.45
N TYR A 88 -4.64 -3.07 10.96
CA TYR A 88 -5.52 -4.05 10.34
C TYR A 88 -5.22 -4.21 8.85
N ILE A 89 -5.21 -5.46 8.38
CA ILE A 89 -5.22 -5.82 6.96
C ILE A 89 -6.52 -6.56 6.69
N LEU A 90 -7.36 -5.96 5.85
CA LEU A 90 -8.73 -6.35 5.57
C LEU A 90 -8.94 -6.54 4.06
N PRO A 91 -9.87 -7.40 3.65
CA PRO A 91 -10.32 -7.47 2.26
C PRO A 91 -10.95 -6.14 1.81
N ILE A 92 -10.94 -5.89 0.50
CA ILE A 92 -11.75 -4.83 -0.12
C ILE A 92 -13.18 -5.35 -0.19
N GLY A 93 -14.11 -4.63 0.44
CA GLY A 93 -15.54 -4.96 0.45
C GLY A 93 -16.37 -4.21 -0.59
N ALA A 94 -17.63 -4.57 -0.71
CA ALA A 94 -18.66 -3.90 -1.51
C ALA A 94 -18.83 -2.41 -1.13
N ARG A 95 -18.66 -2.03 0.15
CA ARG A 95 -18.63 -0.61 0.55
C ARG A 95 -17.48 0.12 -0.14
N ASP A 96 -16.29 -0.47 -0.14
CA ASP A 96 -15.12 0.11 -0.78
C ASP A 96 -15.37 0.25 -2.29
N ALA A 97 -16.02 -0.75 -2.92
CA ALA A 97 -16.48 -0.68 -4.31
C ALA A 97 -17.31 0.58 -4.60
N VAL A 98 -18.29 0.87 -3.72
CA VAL A 98 -19.16 2.04 -3.87
C VAL A 98 -18.38 3.34 -3.68
N MET A 99 -17.48 3.40 -2.70
CA MET A 99 -16.63 4.56 -2.47
C MET A 99 -15.68 4.82 -3.66
N MET A 100 -15.26 3.76 -4.36
CA MET A 100 -14.46 3.82 -5.58
C MET A 100 -15.30 4.06 -6.86
N GLY A 101 -16.60 4.30 -6.74
CA GLY A 101 -17.48 4.65 -7.87
C GLY A 101 -18.08 3.45 -8.60
N GLY A 102 -18.18 2.29 -7.96
CA GLY A 102 -18.85 1.09 -8.47
C GLY A 102 -18.04 0.26 -9.47
N TYR A 103 -16.80 0.69 -9.79
CA TYR A 103 -15.85 -0.11 -10.53
C TYR A 103 -14.94 -0.84 -9.53
N MET A 104 -15.28 -2.10 -9.23
CA MET A 104 -14.26 -3.06 -8.85
C MET A 104 -13.86 -3.78 -10.13
N SER A 105 -12.64 -3.52 -10.58
CA SER A 105 -11.98 -4.32 -11.58
C SER A 105 -12.02 -5.77 -11.12
N SER A 106 -12.07 -6.69 -12.08
CA SER A 106 -11.91 -8.10 -11.77
C SER A 106 -10.52 -8.42 -11.20
N CYS A 107 -9.61 -7.43 -11.12
CA CYS A 107 -8.30 -7.56 -10.53
C CYS A 107 -8.13 -6.81 -9.21
N LEU A 108 -8.49 -7.49 -8.14
CA LEU A 108 -8.63 -6.91 -6.80
C LEU A 108 -7.30 -6.49 -6.13
N ALA A 109 -6.15 -6.87 -6.69
CA ALA A 109 -4.84 -6.44 -6.19
C ALA A 109 -4.43 -5.04 -6.69
N ASP A 110 -5.08 -4.54 -7.75
CA ASP A 110 -4.83 -3.23 -8.36
C ASP A 110 -5.58 -2.10 -7.62
N GLU A 111 -6.50 -2.47 -6.72
CA GLU A 111 -7.37 -1.54 -5.97
C GLU A 111 -7.03 -1.49 -4.48
N ALA A 112 -5.86 -2.01 -4.11
CA ALA A 112 -5.37 -1.90 -2.76
C ALA A 112 -5.34 -0.42 -2.33
N HIS A 113 -5.81 -0.13 -1.13
CA HIS A 113 -5.84 1.24 -0.63
C HIS A 113 -5.82 1.30 0.89
N VAL A 114 -5.57 2.49 1.43
CA VAL A 114 -5.72 2.82 2.85
C VAL A 114 -6.84 3.83 3.03
N SER A 115 -7.91 3.43 3.70
CA SER A 115 -9.07 4.27 3.96
C SER A 115 -9.52 4.15 5.42
N LYS A 116 -9.93 5.27 6.02
CA LYS A 116 -10.64 5.23 7.30
C LYS A 116 -12.08 4.80 7.03
N THR A 117 -12.45 3.63 7.52
CA THR A 117 -13.83 3.13 7.47
C THR A 117 -14.65 3.68 8.63
N ASP A 118 -14.00 3.93 9.78
CA ASP A 118 -14.53 4.63 10.96
C ASP A 118 -13.85 6.00 11.16
N PRO A 119 -14.60 7.10 11.36
CA PRO A 119 -14.05 8.35 11.87
C PRO A 119 -13.27 8.21 13.19
N ASP A 120 -13.63 7.25 14.03
CA ASP A 120 -12.99 6.96 15.32
C ASP A 120 -11.74 6.06 15.18
N ASP A 121 -11.48 5.50 13.99
CA ASP A 121 -10.25 4.75 13.72
C ASP A 121 -9.03 5.66 13.93
N LYS A 122 -8.20 5.31 14.90
CA LYS A 122 -6.94 6.01 15.12
C LYS A 122 -5.95 5.73 13.99
N LEU A 123 -6.12 4.59 13.31
CA LEU A 123 -5.28 4.12 12.21
C LEU A 123 -6.19 3.59 11.09
N PRO A 124 -6.07 4.10 9.85
CA PRO A 124 -6.80 3.53 8.74
C PRO A 124 -6.30 2.10 8.45
N PRO A 125 -7.20 1.11 8.24
CA PRO A 125 -6.81 -0.22 7.79
C PRO A 125 -6.18 -0.20 6.39
N VAL A 126 -5.37 -1.21 6.11
CA VAL A 126 -4.97 -1.57 4.75
C VAL A 126 -6.05 -2.47 4.16
N LYS A 127 -6.65 -2.03 3.05
CA LYS A 127 -7.66 -2.77 2.29
C LYS A 127 -7.00 -3.38 1.06
N ILE A 128 -6.97 -4.70 0.98
CA ILE A 128 -6.33 -5.42 -0.13
C ILE A 128 -6.91 -6.81 -0.29
N ASN A 129 -7.06 -7.24 -1.53
CA ASN A 129 -7.49 -8.59 -1.90
C ASN A 129 -6.37 -9.29 -2.68
N PRO A 130 -6.08 -10.58 -2.37
CA PRO A 130 -5.22 -11.39 -3.22
C PRO A 130 -5.74 -11.44 -4.65
N ARG A 131 -4.82 -11.35 -5.60
CA ARG A 131 -5.12 -11.43 -7.02
C ARG A 131 -5.71 -12.79 -7.36
N ASP A 132 -6.87 -12.82 -8.03
CA ASP A 132 -7.42 -14.05 -8.61
C ASP A 132 -6.93 -14.18 -10.07
N PRO A 133 -5.99 -15.10 -10.37
CA PRO A 133 -5.41 -15.26 -11.70
C PRO A 133 -6.43 -15.61 -12.78
N SER A 134 -7.59 -16.19 -12.40
CA SER A 134 -8.65 -16.54 -13.34
C SER A 134 -9.40 -15.33 -13.89
N SER A 135 -9.31 -14.20 -13.18
CA SER A 135 -10.10 -12.99 -13.44
C SER A 135 -9.25 -11.78 -13.82
N CYS A 136 -7.92 -11.87 -13.67
CA CYS A 136 -6.98 -10.81 -14.00
C CYS A 136 -6.18 -11.09 -15.27
N LYS A 137 -6.05 -10.09 -16.15
CA LYS A 137 -5.08 -10.17 -17.26
C LYS A 137 -3.65 -10.06 -16.70
N PRO A 138 -2.75 -11.02 -16.97
CA PRO A 138 -1.39 -10.95 -16.45
C PRO A 138 -0.72 -9.63 -16.83
N LEU A 139 -0.16 -8.94 -15.84
CA LEU A 139 0.67 -7.79 -16.14
C LEU A 139 1.87 -8.31 -16.92
N LYS A 140 2.09 -7.74 -18.10
CA LYS A 140 3.22 -8.07 -18.95
C LYS A 140 4.17 -6.90 -18.95
N ALA A 141 5.41 -7.14 -18.56
CA ALA A 141 6.44 -6.15 -18.65
C ALA A 141 7.67 -6.78 -19.33
N GLY A 142 8.03 -6.21 -20.50
CA GLY A 142 9.08 -6.79 -21.35
C GLY A 142 8.75 -8.18 -21.91
N GLY A 143 7.46 -8.56 -21.98
CA GLY A 143 7.03 -9.87 -22.49
C GLY A 143 6.98 -10.99 -21.45
N THR A 144 7.37 -10.73 -20.20
CA THR A 144 7.24 -11.69 -19.09
C THR A 144 6.02 -11.35 -18.24
N GLU A 145 5.25 -12.37 -17.89
CA GLU A 145 4.13 -12.29 -16.94
C GLU A 145 4.66 -12.07 -15.52
N ILE A 146 4.13 -11.06 -14.85
CA ILE A 146 4.43 -10.80 -13.44
C ILE A 146 3.72 -11.87 -12.60
N ASP A 147 4.46 -12.50 -11.69
CA ASP A 147 3.91 -13.45 -10.73
C ASP A 147 2.84 -12.74 -9.86
N PRO A 148 1.56 -13.18 -9.86
CA PRO A 148 0.49 -12.60 -9.05
C PRO A 148 0.84 -12.48 -7.56
N GLN A 149 1.65 -13.40 -7.04
CA GLN A 149 2.08 -13.39 -5.66
C GLN A 149 3.05 -12.23 -5.38
N ASN A 150 3.89 -11.91 -6.37
CA ASN A 150 4.84 -10.81 -6.29
C ASN A 150 4.16 -9.44 -6.32
N GLU A 151 3.03 -9.33 -7.03
CA GLU A 151 2.19 -8.14 -7.05
C GLU A 151 1.53 -7.91 -5.70
N LEU A 152 0.85 -8.93 -5.14
CA LEU A 152 0.24 -8.86 -3.81
C LEU A 152 1.25 -8.36 -2.77
N ASP A 153 2.45 -8.94 -2.75
CA ASP A 153 3.50 -8.53 -1.81
C ASP A 153 3.88 -7.05 -2.01
N SER A 154 3.97 -6.60 -3.26
CA SER A 154 4.37 -5.21 -3.57
C SER A 154 3.26 -4.19 -3.30
N SER A 155 2.00 -4.51 -3.61
CA SER A 155 0.83 -3.68 -3.30
C SER A 155 0.63 -3.60 -1.79
N LEU A 156 0.80 -4.71 -1.07
CA LEU A 156 0.75 -4.69 0.38
C LEU A 156 1.86 -3.81 0.98
N VAL A 157 3.09 -3.85 0.46
CA VAL A 157 4.17 -2.94 0.90
C VAL A 157 3.82 -1.47 0.60
N HIS A 158 3.22 -1.18 -0.55
CA HIS A 158 2.76 0.16 -0.92
C HIS A 158 1.74 0.68 0.09
N GLU A 159 0.66 -0.06 0.33
CA GLU A 159 -0.39 0.36 1.26
C GLU A 159 0.12 0.45 2.71
N MET A 160 0.97 -0.48 3.13
CA MET A 160 1.58 -0.38 4.45
C MET A 160 2.47 0.86 4.58
N ALA A 161 3.11 1.33 3.51
CA ALA A 161 3.90 2.56 3.53
C ALA A 161 3.05 3.81 3.81
N HIS A 162 1.78 3.81 3.40
CA HIS A 162 0.79 4.81 3.80
C HIS A 162 0.38 4.61 5.26
N ALA A 163 -0.09 3.41 5.60
CA ALA A 163 -0.71 3.11 6.89
C ALA A 163 0.22 3.30 8.09
N VAL A 164 1.53 3.05 7.93
CA VAL A 164 2.50 3.25 9.03
C VAL A 164 2.91 4.71 9.25
N ARG A 165 2.41 5.65 8.44
CA ARG A 165 2.67 7.09 8.55
C ARG A 165 1.39 7.92 8.60
N PRO A 166 0.39 7.58 9.43
CA PRO A 166 -0.96 8.14 9.34
C PRO A 166 -0.99 9.68 9.45
N LYS A 167 -0.19 10.26 10.35
CA LYS A 167 -0.12 11.73 10.54
C LYS A 167 0.56 12.44 9.37
N THR A 168 1.63 11.86 8.86
CA THR A 168 2.44 12.49 7.83
C THR A 168 1.84 12.28 6.44
N SER A 169 1.17 11.15 6.24
CA SER A 169 0.41 10.80 5.04
C SER A 169 -0.63 11.88 4.71
N GLU A 170 -1.44 12.29 5.69
CA GLU A 170 -2.45 13.35 5.51
C GLU A 170 -1.85 14.72 5.14
N LEU A 171 -0.60 14.99 5.54
CA LEU A 171 0.11 16.22 5.15
C LEU A 171 0.64 16.13 3.72
N TRP A 172 1.24 15.01 3.34
CA TRP A 172 1.83 14.82 2.02
C TRP A 172 0.79 14.66 0.91
N LYS A 173 -0.38 14.08 1.20
CA LYS A 173 -1.53 14.04 0.27
C LYS A 173 -1.99 15.43 -0.17
N LYS A 174 -1.72 16.48 0.61
CA LYS A 174 -2.09 17.87 0.28
C LYS A 174 -1.05 18.57 -0.58
N VAL A 175 0.08 17.92 -0.88
CA VAL A 175 1.16 18.49 -1.69
C VAL A 175 1.15 17.80 -3.05
N PRO A 176 0.44 18.34 -4.05
CA PRO A 176 0.36 17.73 -5.37
C PRO A 176 1.72 17.76 -6.07
N THR A 177 2.01 16.74 -6.89
CA THR A 177 3.21 16.71 -7.73
C THR A 177 2.99 17.33 -9.11
N GLY A 178 1.74 17.39 -9.57
CA GLY A 178 1.35 17.94 -10.88
C GLY A 178 1.68 17.02 -12.06
N ASP A 179 1.87 15.72 -11.81
CA ASP A 179 2.28 14.72 -12.78
C ASP A 179 1.73 13.33 -12.37
N PRO A 180 2.04 12.21 -13.07
CA PRO A 180 1.45 10.90 -12.79
C PRO A 180 1.67 10.34 -11.38
N TRP A 181 2.51 10.97 -10.55
CA TRP A 181 2.70 10.59 -9.15
C TRP A 181 1.60 11.09 -8.21
N LEU A 182 0.68 11.94 -8.70
CA LEU A 182 -0.45 12.56 -7.97
C LEU A 182 -0.01 13.54 -6.88
N ASP A 183 0.59 13.04 -5.81
CA ASP A 183 1.04 13.79 -4.63
C ASP A 183 2.31 13.20 -4.00
N PHE A 184 2.84 13.87 -2.98
CA PHE A 184 4.07 13.41 -2.30
C PHE A 184 3.91 12.10 -1.53
N GLU A 185 2.67 11.76 -1.15
CA GLU A 185 2.39 10.57 -0.37
C GLU A 185 2.41 9.31 -1.25
N GLU A 186 1.72 9.37 -2.39
CA GLU A 186 1.75 8.36 -3.45
C GLU A 186 3.17 8.22 -4.02
N PHE A 187 3.86 9.35 -4.21
CA PHE A 187 5.27 9.34 -4.60
C PHE A 187 6.12 8.55 -3.59
N PHE A 188 6.00 8.84 -2.29
CA PHE A 188 6.74 8.10 -1.26
C PHE A 188 6.44 6.60 -1.30
N ALA A 189 5.16 6.21 -1.29
CA ALA A 189 4.76 4.81 -1.25
C ALA A 189 5.24 4.05 -2.50
N THR A 190 5.16 4.68 -3.67
CA THR A 190 5.68 4.09 -4.92
C THR A 190 7.20 3.93 -4.90
N ILE A 191 7.95 4.87 -4.31
CA ILE A 191 9.40 4.70 -4.13
C ILE A 191 9.71 3.52 -3.20
N VAL A 192 8.98 3.37 -2.09
CA VAL A 192 9.13 2.22 -1.18
C VAL A 192 8.80 0.91 -1.88
N GLN A 193 7.71 0.85 -2.64
CA GLN A 193 7.33 -0.30 -3.46
C GLN A 193 8.45 -0.66 -4.44
N ASN A 194 9.01 0.32 -5.15
CA ASN A 194 10.10 0.09 -6.09
C ASN A 194 11.39 -0.38 -5.42
N MET A 195 11.70 0.12 -4.21
CA MET A 195 12.83 -0.39 -3.42
C MET A 195 12.64 -1.87 -3.08
N PHE A 196 11.44 -2.26 -2.65
CA PHE A 196 11.10 -3.65 -2.34
C PHE A 196 11.21 -4.56 -3.57
N LYS A 197 10.59 -4.15 -4.69
CA LYS A 197 10.67 -4.84 -5.98
C LYS A 197 12.12 -5.01 -6.43
N SER A 198 12.91 -3.94 -6.33
CA SER A 198 14.34 -3.96 -6.69
C SER A 198 15.18 -4.89 -5.80
N GLU A 199 14.87 -4.96 -4.50
CA GLU A 199 15.53 -5.89 -3.58
C GLU A 199 15.23 -7.35 -3.92
N ARG A 200 14.00 -7.65 -4.33
CA ARG A 200 13.58 -8.98 -4.81
C ARG A 200 14.19 -9.35 -6.17
N GLY A 201 14.71 -8.36 -6.90
CA GLY A 201 15.33 -8.54 -8.21
C GLY A 201 14.38 -8.33 -9.39
N ASP A 202 13.20 -7.75 -9.15
CA ASP A 202 12.25 -7.41 -10.20
C ASP A 202 12.90 -6.43 -11.20
N LEU A 203 12.62 -6.63 -12.49
CA LEU A 203 13.19 -5.80 -13.57
C LEU A 203 12.35 -4.56 -13.87
N VAL A 204 11.15 -4.47 -13.32
CA VAL A 204 10.10 -3.53 -13.74
C VAL A 204 9.64 -2.74 -12.53
N LEU A 205 9.89 -1.44 -12.57
CA LEU A 205 9.58 -0.49 -11.51
C LEU A 205 8.47 0.46 -11.98
N ARG A 206 7.62 0.87 -11.05
CA ARG A 206 6.46 1.75 -11.29
C ARG A 206 6.92 3.20 -11.42
N GLY A 207 6.40 3.92 -12.41
CA GLY A 207 6.74 5.30 -12.76
C GLY A 207 5.74 6.35 -12.32
N GLY A 208 4.65 5.95 -11.68
CA GLY A 208 3.59 6.83 -11.19
C GLY A 208 2.43 6.03 -10.60
N HIS A 209 1.46 6.74 -10.03
CA HIS A 209 0.21 6.15 -9.54
C HIS A 209 -0.63 5.58 -10.70
N ASP A 210 -0.44 6.08 -11.92
CA ASP A 210 -1.09 5.60 -13.16
C ASP A 210 -0.59 4.24 -13.69
N GLU A 211 0.15 3.48 -12.87
CA GLU A 211 0.76 2.18 -13.23
C GLU A 211 1.76 2.25 -14.40
N SER A 212 2.21 3.45 -14.77
CA SER A 212 3.27 3.60 -15.76
C SER A 212 4.54 2.85 -15.32
N ILE A 213 5.37 2.47 -16.30
CA ILE A 213 6.63 1.76 -16.05
C ILE A 213 7.79 2.74 -16.22
N LEU A 214 8.72 2.76 -15.27
CA LEU A 214 9.96 3.53 -15.41
C LEU A 214 10.77 3.01 -16.59
N SER A 215 11.34 3.94 -17.37
CA SER A 215 12.33 3.57 -18.39
C SER A 215 13.53 2.86 -17.74
N LYS A 216 14.30 2.11 -18.53
CA LYS A 216 15.48 1.38 -18.02
C LYS A 216 16.49 2.32 -17.34
N GLU A 217 16.62 3.53 -17.86
CA GLU A 217 17.48 4.58 -17.32
C GLU A 217 16.98 5.04 -15.94
N LEU A 218 15.68 5.32 -15.82
CA LEU A 218 15.05 5.77 -14.57
C LEU A 218 14.89 4.64 -13.54
N ALA A 219 14.91 3.37 -13.96
CA ALA A 219 14.81 2.20 -13.07
C ALA A 219 16.12 1.91 -12.27
N THR A 220 17.01 2.89 -12.16
CA THR A 220 18.21 2.87 -11.32
C THR A 220 18.23 4.10 -10.43
N SER A 221 18.78 4.02 -9.20
CA SER A 221 18.87 5.22 -8.35
C SER A 221 19.64 6.35 -8.98
N ALA A 222 20.76 6.05 -9.64
CA ALA A 222 21.57 7.07 -10.28
C ALA A 222 20.81 7.75 -11.44
N GLY A 223 20.11 6.99 -12.28
CA GLY A 223 19.31 7.56 -13.36
C GLY A 223 18.09 8.32 -12.87
N PHE A 224 17.40 7.81 -11.84
CA PHE A 224 16.27 8.49 -11.21
C PHE A 224 16.66 9.85 -10.62
N MET A 225 17.84 9.94 -9.99
CA MET A 225 18.35 11.16 -9.37
C MET A 225 18.97 12.16 -10.36
N LYS A 226 19.10 11.82 -11.66
CA LYS A 226 19.50 12.79 -12.71
C LYS A 226 18.37 13.74 -13.07
N ASP A 227 17.12 13.33 -12.90
CA ASP A 227 15.98 14.22 -13.05
C ASP A 227 15.92 15.16 -11.85
N LEU A 228 16.03 16.47 -12.09
CA LEU A 228 16.08 17.49 -11.04
C LEU A 228 14.80 17.50 -10.19
N ARG A 229 13.63 17.29 -10.79
CA ARG A 229 12.35 17.30 -10.06
C ARG A 229 12.26 16.09 -9.14
N LEU A 230 12.63 14.91 -9.63
CA LEU A 230 12.63 13.67 -8.84
C LEU A 230 13.66 13.75 -7.71
N HIS A 231 14.84 14.29 -7.99
CA HIS A 231 15.88 14.53 -7.00
C HIS A 231 15.39 15.43 -5.87
N GLU A 232 14.83 16.60 -6.19
CA GLU A 232 14.29 17.54 -5.19
C GLU A 232 13.20 16.89 -4.31
N ARG A 233 12.32 16.07 -4.90
CA ARG A 233 11.29 15.32 -4.14
C ARG A 233 11.90 14.32 -3.17
N ILE A 234 12.88 13.55 -3.64
CA ILE A 234 13.59 12.57 -2.82
C ILE A 234 14.33 13.27 -1.67
N GLU A 235 15.03 14.37 -1.91
CA GLU A 235 15.67 15.14 -0.84
C GLU A 235 14.67 15.69 0.16
N LYS A 236 13.56 16.26 -0.31
CA LYS A 236 12.52 16.82 0.55
C LYS A 236 11.94 15.75 1.47
N LEU A 237 11.57 14.58 0.92
CA LEU A 237 11.11 13.44 1.71
C LEU A 237 12.19 12.92 2.65
N TYR A 238 13.44 12.80 2.19
CA TYR A 238 14.53 12.30 3.02
C TYR A 238 14.78 13.20 4.25
N ARG A 239 14.70 14.51 4.09
CA ARG A 239 14.88 15.47 5.19
C ARG A 239 13.72 15.42 6.20
N ALA A 240 12.48 15.25 5.72
CA ALA A 240 11.29 15.33 6.54
C ALA A 240 10.84 13.98 7.15
N GLU A 241 11.07 12.86 6.47
CA GLU A 241 10.51 11.55 6.82
C GLU A 241 11.52 10.63 7.50
N PRO A 242 11.37 10.31 8.81
CA PRO A 242 12.25 9.37 9.48
C PRO A 242 12.27 7.98 8.83
N LEU A 243 11.16 7.58 8.20
CA LEU A 243 11.09 6.31 7.48
C LEU A 243 11.94 6.33 6.20
N ALA A 244 11.93 7.43 5.43
CA ALA A 244 12.84 7.63 4.28
C ALA A 244 14.30 7.52 4.72
N GLN A 245 14.63 8.12 5.88
CA GLN A 245 16.00 8.10 6.41
C GLN A 245 16.47 6.68 6.75
N LYS A 246 15.61 5.87 7.38
CA LYS A 246 15.90 4.47 7.67
C LYS A 246 16.07 3.65 6.39
N LEU A 247 15.18 3.85 5.42
CA LEU A 247 15.23 3.17 4.13
C LEU A 247 16.49 3.54 3.33
N GLY A 248 16.92 4.80 3.35
CA GLY A 248 18.15 5.25 2.68
C GLY A 248 19.44 4.64 3.26
N ARG A 249 19.41 4.09 4.48
CA ARG A 249 20.57 3.40 5.06
C ARG A 249 20.76 1.98 4.53
N LEU A 250 19.75 1.40 3.89
CA LEU A 250 19.82 0.05 3.32
C LEU A 250 20.79 0.02 2.12
N LYS A 251 21.80 -0.86 2.19
CA LYS A 251 22.83 -1.00 1.15
C LYS A 251 22.54 -2.18 0.21
N GLY A 252 23.04 -2.14 -1.02
CA GLY A 252 22.92 -3.27 -1.96
C GLY A 252 21.52 -3.49 -2.54
N ILE A 253 20.63 -2.49 -2.46
CA ILE A 253 19.38 -2.45 -3.22
C ILE A 253 19.65 -1.61 -4.47
N LYS A 254 19.39 -2.14 -5.68
CA LYS A 254 19.75 -1.47 -6.94
C LYS A 254 19.00 -0.15 -7.13
N PHE A 255 17.74 -0.10 -6.71
CA PHE A 255 16.92 1.10 -6.65
C PHE A 255 16.66 1.48 -5.19
N ASN A 256 17.49 2.35 -4.63
CA ASN A 256 17.29 3.07 -3.37
C ASN A 256 17.70 4.56 -3.51
N PRO A 257 16.87 5.42 -4.13
CA PRO A 257 17.19 6.84 -4.31
C PRO A 257 17.36 7.61 -2.99
N PHE A 258 16.68 7.21 -1.91
CA PHE A 258 16.90 7.77 -0.57
C PHE A 258 18.34 7.58 -0.08
N GLY A 259 19.03 6.51 -0.52
CA GLY A 259 20.43 6.27 -0.20
C GLY A 259 21.41 7.21 -0.89
N LEU A 260 20.97 7.94 -1.93
CA LEU A 260 21.77 8.97 -2.61
C LEU A 260 21.48 10.38 -2.08
N ALA A 261 20.34 10.58 -1.42
CA ALA A 261 19.95 11.86 -0.81
C ALA A 261 20.84 12.27 0.39
N THR A 262 21.62 11.34 0.96
CA THR A 262 22.45 11.56 2.17
C THR A 262 23.72 12.39 1.94
N GLY A 263 23.90 13.01 0.78
CA GLY A 263 25.04 13.87 0.54
C GLY A 263 26.28 13.14 0.02
N GLN A 264 26.15 12.47 -1.13
CA GLN A 264 27.15 12.82 -2.14
C GLN A 264 26.78 14.22 -2.61
N LYS A 265 27.46 15.24 -2.08
CA LYS A 265 27.66 16.48 -2.81
C LYS A 265 28.25 16.05 -4.15
N TYR A 266 27.43 15.81 -5.16
CA TYR A 266 27.89 15.87 -6.54
C TYR A 266 28.54 17.25 -6.64
N GLY A 267 29.82 17.28 -6.96
CA GLY A 267 30.61 18.50 -7.08
C GLY A 267 30.06 19.38 -8.20
N LEU A 268 28.92 20.02 -7.93
CA LEU A 268 28.54 21.28 -8.54
C LEU A 268 29.40 22.34 -7.86
N GLU A 269 30.68 22.35 -8.25
CA GLU A 269 31.35 23.62 -8.38
C GLU A 269 30.51 24.40 -9.40
N LEU A 270 29.79 25.40 -8.89
CA LEU A 270 29.21 26.44 -9.70
C LEU A 270 30.36 27.04 -10.53
N ILE A 271 30.36 26.77 -11.83
CA ILE A 271 31.10 27.57 -12.82
C ILE A 271 30.27 28.83 -13.08
#